data_AF-A0A1X1D4A1-F1
#
_entry.id   AF-A0A1X1D4A1-F1
#
_cell.length_a   1.000
_cell.length_b   1.000
_cell.length_c   1.000
_cell.angle_alpha   90.00
_cell.angle_beta   90.00
_cell.angle_gamma   90.00
#
_symmetry.space_group_name_H-M   'P 1'
#
loop_
_entity.id
_entity.type
_entity.pdbx_description
1 polymer ?
#
loop_
_entity_poly.entity_id
_entity_poly.type
_entity_poly.pdbx_seq_one_letter_code
_entity_poly.pdbx_strand_id
1 'polypeptide(L)'
;MDTSNFYVDHLAWCGLIALNMARQTGAVSSAAQENLFLCRWLATAEKKRLFRRELANDIRWLLREGREKGLRADLPGKLEYLWRASSSDLLAQNDLFRLQHVMHAITLTGINYGVLTESEWEGRYAVKLSQKVPGVFLRKNDLETGFDDDGRQVNPLAVRITAALPAVDALLKRAGWQRHAITADPLLHHLMICTEEG
;
A
#
# COMPACT_ATOMS: atom_id res chain seq x y z
N MET A 1 14.00 -1.64 19.85
CA MET A 1 14.46 -2.32 18.62
C MET A 1 13.47 -3.43 18.33
N ASP A 2 12.50 -3.17 17.45
CA ASP A 2 11.45 -4.13 17.09
C ASP A 2 12.01 -5.21 16.16
N THR A 3 12.51 -6.30 16.75
CA THR A 3 12.92 -7.52 16.03
C THR A 3 11.76 -8.19 15.29
N SER A 4 10.51 -7.81 15.59
CA SER A 4 9.31 -8.28 14.89
C SER A 4 9.29 -7.87 13.41
N ASN A 5 9.86 -6.71 13.05
CA ASN A 5 9.81 -6.20 11.67
C ASN A 5 10.78 -6.96 10.73
N PHE A 6 11.97 -7.31 11.25
CA PHE A 6 13.05 -8.05 10.54
C PHE A 6 12.80 -9.55 10.31
N TYR A 7 11.66 -10.08 10.73
CA TYR A 7 11.29 -11.45 10.36
C TYR A 7 10.22 -11.44 9.28
N VAL A 8 9.35 -10.43 9.29
CA VAL A 8 8.25 -10.28 8.34
C VAL A 8 8.76 -9.82 6.97
N ASP A 9 9.80 -8.97 6.90
CA ASP A 9 10.55 -8.66 5.67
C ASP A 9 11.08 -9.91 4.97
N HIS A 10 11.74 -10.79 5.71
CA HIS A 10 12.42 -11.95 5.18
C HIS A 10 11.42 -12.98 4.65
N LEU A 11 10.33 -13.21 5.40
CA LEU A 11 9.20 -14.02 4.94
C LEU A 11 8.63 -13.48 3.62
N ALA A 12 8.37 -12.18 3.58
CA ALA A 12 7.80 -11.52 2.43
C ALA A 12 8.71 -11.58 1.20
N TRP A 13 10.00 -11.26 1.37
CA TRP A 13 11.01 -11.37 0.32
C TRP A 13 11.12 -12.79 -0.23
N CYS A 14 11.24 -13.79 0.65
CA CYS A 14 11.31 -15.19 0.22
C CYS A 14 10.07 -15.63 -0.57
N GLY A 15 8.88 -15.19 -0.17
CA GLY A 15 7.63 -15.49 -0.89
C GLY A 15 7.60 -14.84 -2.28
N LEU A 16 8.01 -13.56 -2.38
CA LEU A 16 8.06 -12.82 -3.65
C LEU A 16 9.10 -13.40 -4.61
N ILE A 17 10.30 -13.76 -4.12
CA ILE A 17 11.33 -14.40 -4.95
C ILE A 17 10.86 -15.77 -5.46
N ALA A 18 10.26 -16.59 -4.59
CA ALA A 18 9.70 -17.88 -4.99
C ALA A 18 8.62 -17.72 -6.07
N LEU A 19 7.74 -16.72 -5.92
CA LEU A 19 6.72 -16.41 -6.91
C LEU A 19 7.33 -15.96 -8.24
N ASN A 20 8.35 -15.09 -8.20
CA ASN A 20 9.03 -14.62 -9.40
C ASN A 20 9.73 -15.76 -10.16
N MET A 21 10.37 -16.69 -9.45
CA MET A 21 10.95 -17.90 -10.05
C MET A 21 9.87 -18.78 -10.71
N ALA A 22 8.69 -18.89 -10.11
CA ALA A 22 7.56 -19.62 -10.71
C ALA A 22 7.00 -18.93 -11.96
N ARG A 23 6.99 -17.59 -12.00
CA ARG A 23 6.65 -16.82 -13.21
C ARG A 23 7.67 -17.05 -14.33
N GLN A 24 8.96 -16.99 -14.02
CA GLN A 24 10.04 -17.18 -15.01
C GLN A 24 10.06 -18.59 -15.62
N THR A 25 9.67 -19.60 -14.85
CA THR A 25 9.55 -20.98 -15.35
C THR A 25 8.22 -21.25 -16.07
N GLY A 26 7.33 -20.26 -16.17
CA GLY A 26 6.01 -20.39 -16.80
C GLY A 26 5.00 -21.20 -15.97
N ALA A 27 5.33 -21.58 -14.74
CA ALA A 27 4.44 -22.34 -13.84
C ALA A 27 3.25 -21.50 -13.34
N VAL A 28 3.36 -20.17 -13.39
CA VAL A 28 2.34 -19.21 -12.95
C VAL A 28 2.25 -18.08 -13.98
N SER A 29 1.05 -17.82 -14.50
CA SER A 29 0.80 -16.80 -15.53
C SER A 29 -0.44 -15.95 -15.30
N SER A 30 -1.14 -16.13 -14.17
CA SER A 30 -2.34 -15.37 -13.82
C SER A 30 -2.43 -15.09 -12.32
N ALA A 31 -3.10 -14.00 -11.93
CA ALA A 31 -3.29 -13.61 -10.53
C ALA A 31 -3.91 -14.74 -9.66
N ALA A 32 -4.78 -15.56 -10.24
CA ALA A 32 -5.36 -16.74 -9.57
C ALA A 32 -4.28 -17.76 -9.19
N GLN A 33 -3.38 -18.04 -10.15
CA GLN A 33 -2.28 -18.98 -9.96
C GLN A 33 -1.22 -18.41 -9.01
N GLU A 34 -1.00 -17.10 -9.00
CA GLU A 34 -0.10 -16.44 -8.06
C GLU A 34 -0.57 -16.61 -6.61
N ASN A 35 -1.84 -16.33 -6.33
CA ASN A 35 -2.43 -16.55 -5.02
C ASN A 35 -2.40 -18.04 -4.62
N LEU A 36 -2.71 -18.94 -5.54
CA LEU A 36 -2.66 -20.38 -5.28
C LEU A 36 -1.22 -20.85 -5.00
N PHE A 37 -0.26 -20.37 -5.77
CA PHE A 37 1.16 -20.66 -5.58
C PHE A 37 1.61 -20.21 -4.20
N LEU A 38 1.34 -18.96 -3.81
CA LEU A 38 1.72 -18.43 -2.50
C LEU A 38 1.03 -19.17 -1.36
N CYS A 39 -0.24 -19.55 -1.49
CA CYS A 39 -0.92 -20.41 -0.51
C CYS A 39 -0.19 -21.76 -0.31
N ARG A 40 0.22 -22.41 -1.41
CA ARG A 40 0.95 -23.69 -1.35
C ARG A 40 2.36 -23.51 -0.76
N TRP A 41 3.02 -22.43 -1.15
CA TRP A 41 4.35 -22.07 -0.65
C TRP A 41 4.32 -21.79 0.85
N LEU A 42 3.39 -20.96 1.33
CA LEU A 42 3.18 -20.65 2.75
C LEU A 42 2.84 -21.89 3.57
N ALA A 43 1.98 -22.78 3.05
CA ALA A 43 1.65 -24.03 3.72
C ALA A 43 2.87 -24.95 3.85
N THR A 44 3.74 -24.96 2.83
CA THR A 44 5.00 -25.71 2.87
C THR A 44 5.98 -25.09 3.86
N ALA A 45 6.08 -23.76 3.88
CA ALA A 45 6.93 -23.02 4.80
C ALA A 45 6.52 -23.24 6.26
N GLU A 46 5.21 -23.24 6.56
CA GLU A 46 4.68 -23.55 7.89
C GLU A 46 4.99 -25.00 8.28
N LYS A 47 4.68 -25.97 7.40
CA LYS A 47 4.89 -27.40 7.66
C LYS A 47 6.36 -27.72 7.93
N LYS A 48 7.27 -27.13 7.16
CA LYS A 48 8.72 -27.33 7.30
C LYS A 48 9.34 -26.43 8.37
N ARG A 49 8.57 -25.53 8.99
CA ARG A 49 9.05 -24.55 9.99
C ARG A 49 10.27 -23.76 9.46
N LEU A 50 10.20 -23.30 8.20
CA LEU A 50 11.31 -22.59 7.54
C LEU A 50 11.61 -21.23 8.17
N PHE A 51 10.62 -20.67 8.85
CA PHE A 51 10.69 -19.36 9.50
C PHE A 51 10.65 -19.49 11.01
N ARG A 52 11.09 -18.44 11.71
CA ARG A 52 11.07 -18.41 13.17
C ARG A 52 9.66 -18.60 13.72
N ARG A 53 9.57 -19.12 14.96
CA ARG A 53 8.29 -19.51 15.58
C ARG A 53 7.34 -18.32 15.73
N GLU A 54 7.88 -17.12 15.89
CA GLU A 54 7.15 -15.86 16.04
C GLU A 54 6.26 -15.58 14.81
N LEU A 55 6.71 -15.96 13.61
CA LEU A 55 5.97 -15.76 12.36
C LEU A 55 4.88 -16.81 12.11
N ALA A 56 4.76 -17.83 12.96
CA ALA A 56 3.81 -18.91 12.73
C ALA A 56 2.35 -18.40 12.68
N ASN A 57 2.03 -17.39 13.49
CA ASN A 57 0.68 -16.80 13.49
C ASN A 57 0.44 -15.96 12.23
N ASP A 58 1.44 -15.19 11.77
CA ASP A 58 1.35 -14.39 10.54
C ASP A 58 1.20 -15.27 9.30
N ILE A 59 1.97 -16.36 9.21
CA ILE A 59 1.87 -17.34 8.13
C ILE A 59 0.48 -17.98 8.10
N ARG A 60 -0.07 -18.36 9.27
CA ARG A 60 -1.44 -18.91 9.35
C ARG A 60 -2.49 -17.88 8.97
N TRP A 61 -2.30 -16.62 9.35
CA TRP A 61 -3.19 -15.53 8.97
C TRP A 61 -3.19 -15.31 7.45
N LEU A 62 -2.00 -15.25 6.82
CA LEU A 62 -1.86 -15.15 5.36
C LEU A 62 -2.50 -16.35 4.64
N LEU A 63 -2.36 -17.56 5.17
CA LEU A 63 -3.01 -18.76 4.64
C LEU A 63 -4.54 -18.69 4.73
N ARG A 64 -5.07 -18.21 5.86
CA ARG A 64 -6.52 -18.03 6.04
C ARG A 64 -7.05 -17.02 5.04
N GLU A 65 -6.41 -15.86 4.94
CA GLU A 65 -6.75 -14.80 3.98
C GLU A 65 -6.74 -15.30 2.53
N GLY A 66 -5.69 -16.03 2.14
CA GLY A 66 -5.57 -16.64 0.82
C GLY A 66 -6.69 -17.63 0.49
N ARG A 67 -7.10 -18.45 1.46
CA ARG A 67 -8.14 -19.47 1.29
C ARG A 67 -9.55 -18.86 1.27
N GLU A 68 -9.83 -17.90 2.14
CA GLU A 68 -11.16 -17.30 2.27
C GLU A 68 -11.48 -16.34 1.12
N LYS A 69 -10.49 -15.56 0.67
CA LYS A 69 -10.69 -14.51 -0.34
C LYS A 69 -10.32 -14.96 -1.76
N GLY A 70 -9.58 -16.08 -1.89
CA GLY A 70 -9.19 -16.65 -3.19
C GLY A 70 -8.49 -15.61 -4.09
N LEU A 71 -9.07 -15.34 -5.25
CA LEU A 71 -8.60 -14.31 -6.19
C LEU A 71 -8.50 -12.91 -5.56
N ARG A 72 -9.38 -12.56 -4.63
CA ARG A 72 -9.42 -11.25 -3.96
C ARG A 72 -8.45 -11.15 -2.78
N ALA A 73 -7.68 -12.20 -2.50
CA ALA A 73 -6.76 -12.19 -1.36
C ALA A 73 -5.56 -11.27 -1.56
N ASP A 74 -5.15 -11.08 -2.82
CA ASP A 74 -3.95 -10.34 -3.25
C ASP A 74 -2.74 -10.62 -2.34
N LEU A 75 -2.38 -11.90 -2.21
CA LEU A 75 -1.21 -12.31 -1.45
C LEU A 75 0.09 -11.71 -2.00
N PRO A 76 0.31 -11.59 -3.33
CA PRO A 76 1.47 -10.89 -3.85
C PRO A 76 1.56 -9.45 -3.34
N GLY A 77 0.48 -8.66 -3.47
CA GLY A 77 0.46 -7.27 -3.00
C GLY A 77 0.66 -7.15 -1.49
N LYS A 78 0.06 -8.04 -0.70
CA LYS A 78 0.28 -8.07 0.76
C LYS A 78 1.73 -8.39 1.14
N LEU A 79 2.36 -9.37 0.49
CA LEU A 79 3.77 -9.66 0.73
C LEU A 79 4.64 -8.49 0.28
N GLU A 80 4.36 -7.87 -0.85
CA GLU A 80 5.09 -6.68 -1.31
C GLU A 80 4.97 -5.51 -0.33
N TYR A 81 3.77 -5.27 0.19
CA TYR A 81 3.56 -4.29 1.25
C TYR A 81 4.37 -4.64 2.51
N LEU A 82 4.28 -5.88 2.98
CA LEU A 82 5.01 -6.33 4.16
C LEU A 82 6.51 -6.14 3.99
N TRP A 83 7.09 -6.54 2.85
CA TRP A 83 8.52 -6.38 2.55
C TRP A 83 8.96 -4.91 2.50
N ARG A 84 8.18 -4.05 1.85
CA ARG A 84 8.51 -2.62 1.75
C ARG A 84 8.32 -1.87 3.08
N ALA A 85 7.33 -2.26 3.89
CA ALA A 85 7.06 -1.65 5.18
C ALA A 85 8.04 -2.07 6.30
N SER A 86 8.74 -3.19 6.09
CA SER A 86 9.70 -3.77 7.05
C SER A 86 11.15 -3.50 6.67
N SER A 87 11.43 -3.18 5.40
CA SER A 87 12.68 -2.56 5.03
C SER A 87 12.75 -1.20 5.71
N SER A 88 13.77 -0.97 6.55
CA SER A 88 14.15 0.31 7.15
C SER A 88 14.51 1.40 6.12
N ASP A 89 14.10 1.19 4.88
CA ASP A 89 14.45 1.90 3.66
C ASP A 89 13.25 2.64 3.08
N LEU A 90 12.01 2.40 3.56
CA LEU A 90 10.83 3.11 3.02
C LEU A 90 10.99 4.63 3.08
N LEU A 91 11.52 5.16 4.19
CA LEU A 91 11.80 6.60 4.32
C LEU A 91 13.04 7.06 3.52
N ALA A 92 13.90 6.13 3.09
CA ALA A 92 15.05 6.40 2.24
C ALA A 92 14.70 6.35 0.74
N GLN A 93 13.57 5.73 0.37
CA GLN A 93 13.04 5.77 -0.98
C GLN A 93 12.52 7.17 -1.35
N ASN A 94 12.44 7.45 -2.64
CA ASN A 94 11.90 8.73 -3.11
C ASN A 94 10.41 8.90 -2.75
N ASP A 95 9.94 10.13 -2.87
CA ASP A 95 8.67 10.54 -2.32
C ASP A 95 7.50 9.96 -3.10
N LEU A 96 7.61 9.91 -4.43
CA LEU A 96 6.64 9.26 -5.31
C LEU A 96 6.46 7.78 -4.97
N PHE A 97 7.55 7.05 -4.74
CA PHE A 97 7.51 5.65 -4.32
C PHE A 97 6.82 5.51 -2.96
N ARG A 98 7.18 6.37 -2.00
CA ARG A 98 6.55 6.41 -0.68
C ARG A 98 5.05 6.70 -0.76
N LEU A 99 4.64 7.58 -1.67
CA LEU A 99 3.23 7.87 -1.93
C LEU A 99 2.51 6.64 -2.52
N GLN A 100 3.06 6.03 -3.57
CA GLN A 100 2.47 4.84 -4.18
C GLN A 100 2.32 3.70 -3.17
N HIS A 101 3.34 3.52 -2.32
CA HIS A 101 3.32 2.52 -1.26
C HIS A 101 2.20 2.77 -0.25
N VAL A 102 2.06 3.99 0.26
CA VAL A 102 1.01 4.30 1.24
C VAL A 102 -0.39 4.26 0.63
N MET A 103 -0.56 4.65 -0.63
CA MET A 103 -1.84 4.54 -1.33
C MET A 103 -2.25 3.07 -1.51
N HIS A 104 -1.29 2.19 -1.82
CA HIS A 104 -1.55 0.75 -1.82
C HIS A 104 -1.88 0.22 -0.42
N ALA A 105 -1.17 0.67 0.62
CA ALA A 105 -1.47 0.28 2.00
C ALA A 105 -2.90 0.67 2.43
N ILE A 106 -3.38 1.83 1.98
CA ILE A 106 -4.75 2.32 2.21
C ILE A 106 -5.77 1.37 1.56
N THR A 107 -5.52 0.83 0.36
CA THR A 107 -6.48 -0.10 -0.27
C THR A 107 -6.59 -1.42 0.49
N LEU A 108 -5.51 -1.88 1.12
CA LEU A 108 -5.50 -3.09 1.94
C LEU A 108 -6.37 -2.99 3.20
N THR A 109 -6.69 -1.77 3.66
CA THR A 109 -7.61 -1.55 4.79
C THR A 109 -9.08 -1.49 4.38
N GLY A 110 -9.39 -1.70 3.10
CA GLY A 110 -10.74 -1.57 2.56
C GLY A 110 -11.19 -0.13 2.29
N ILE A 111 -10.26 0.84 2.33
CA ILE A 111 -10.51 2.21 1.89
C ILE A 111 -10.32 2.26 0.37
N ASN A 112 -11.26 2.87 -0.34
CA ASN A 112 -11.13 3.00 -1.79
C ASN A 112 -10.05 4.04 -2.15
N TYR A 113 -9.18 3.70 -3.10
CA TYR A 113 -8.22 4.65 -3.67
C TYR A 113 -8.59 4.94 -5.12
N GLY A 114 -8.48 6.19 -5.54
CA GLY A 114 -8.67 6.59 -6.93
C GLY A 114 -7.89 7.84 -7.30
N VAL A 115 -7.67 8.02 -8.60
CA VAL A 115 -7.12 9.24 -9.18
C VAL A 115 -8.19 9.86 -10.06
N LEU A 116 -8.50 11.13 -9.83
CA LEU A 116 -9.55 11.86 -10.55
C LEU A 116 -8.91 12.85 -11.50
N THR A 117 -9.42 12.90 -12.73
CA THR A 117 -9.09 13.94 -13.71
C THR A 117 -9.64 15.30 -13.28
N GLU A 118 -9.20 16.40 -13.90
CA GLU A 118 -9.67 17.75 -13.56
C GLU A 118 -11.20 17.89 -13.65
N SER A 119 -11.83 17.28 -14.66
CA SER A 119 -13.28 17.31 -14.84
C SER A 119 -14.04 16.48 -13.80
N GLU A 120 -13.44 15.39 -13.31
CA GLU A 120 -13.96 14.57 -12.21
C GLU A 120 -13.68 15.22 -10.85
N TRP A 121 -12.64 16.05 -10.77
CA TRP A 121 -12.28 16.78 -9.57
C TRP A 121 -13.21 17.97 -9.34
N GLU A 122 -13.49 18.76 -10.35
CA GLU A 122 -14.33 19.95 -10.22
C GLU A 122 -15.08 20.28 -11.52
N GLY A 123 -16.13 21.10 -11.39
CA GLY A 123 -16.98 21.47 -12.51
C GLY A 123 -18.14 20.51 -12.76
N ARG A 124 -18.60 20.46 -14.00
CA ARG A 124 -19.89 19.83 -14.36
C ARG A 124 -19.94 18.32 -14.15
N TYR A 125 -18.78 17.66 -14.28
CA TYR A 125 -18.64 16.20 -14.17
C TYR A 125 -18.02 15.77 -12.84
N ALA A 126 -17.94 16.70 -11.86
CA ALA A 126 -17.33 16.44 -10.58
C ALA A 126 -17.98 15.23 -9.87
N VAL A 127 -17.15 14.30 -9.43
CA VAL A 127 -17.59 13.10 -8.73
C VAL A 127 -18.17 13.51 -7.37
N LYS A 128 -19.42 13.12 -7.11
CA LYS A 128 -20.07 13.32 -5.82
C LYS A 128 -19.60 12.26 -4.83
N LEU A 129 -18.64 12.64 -3.99
CA LEU A 129 -18.13 11.77 -2.94
C LEU A 129 -19.13 11.66 -1.78
N SER A 130 -19.36 10.43 -1.32
CA SER A 130 -20.24 10.14 -0.19
C SER A 130 -19.41 9.86 1.06
N GLN A 131 -19.69 10.55 2.15
CA GLN A 131 -19.07 10.27 3.46
C GLN A 131 -19.42 8.87 4.00
N LYS A 132 -20.38 8.16 3.40
CA LYS A 132 -20.72 6.78 3.76
C LYS A 132 -19.77 5.75 3.19
N VAL A 133 -18.98 6.11 2.18
CA VAL A 133 -18.04 5.21 1.49
C VAL A 133 -16.63 5.70 1.77
N PRO A 134 -15.82 4.97 2.58
CA PRO A 134 -14.45 5.36 2.86
C PRO A 134 -13.61 5.39 1.59
N GLY A 135 -12.98 6.53 1.32
CA GLY A 135 -12.14 6.70 0.14
C GLY A 135 -11.10 7.81 0.29
N VAL A 136 -10.06 7.72 -0.54
CA VAL A 136 -8.96 8.65 -0.70
C VAL A 136 -8.76 8.86 -2.20
N PHE A 137 -8.91 10.10 -2.67
CA PHE A 137 -8.86 10.44 -4.08
C PHE A 137 -7.85 11.55 -4.34
N LEU A 138 -6.92 11.32 -5.26
CA LEU A 138 -5.90 12.32 -5.65
C LEU A 138 -6.27 13.00 -6.96
N ARG A 139 -5.89 14.27 -7.09
CA ARG A 139 -6.02 15.00 -8.35
C ARG A 139 -4.92 14.55 -9.31
N LYS A 140 -5.31 14.18 -10.54
CA LYS A 140 -4.39 13.66 -11.56
C LYS A 140 -3.30 14.67 -11.95
N ASN A 141 -3.68 15.92 -12.18
CA ASN A 141 -2.73 16.96 -12.59
C ASN A 141 -1.66 17.20 -11.51
N ASP A 142 -2.05 17.16 -10.23
CA ASP A 142 -1.10 17.32 -9.13
C ASP A 142 -0.15 16.12 -9.04
N LEU A 143 -0.58 14.91 -9.41
CA LEU A 143 0.34 13.76 -9.51
C LEU A 143 1.33 13.88 -10.67
N GLU A 144 0.91 14.47 -11.79
CA GLU A 144 1.76 14.66 -12.98
C GLU A 144 2.76 15.81 -12.81
N THR A 145 2.43 16.83 -12.01
CA THR A 145 3.24 18.05 -11.81
C THR A 145 3.82 18.18 -10.41
N GLY A 146 3.47 17.27 -9.50
CA GLY A 146 3.85 17.32 -8.09
C GLY A 146 5.21 16.74 -7.77
N PHE A 147 5.87 16.10 -8.73
CA PHE A 147 7.16 15.43 -8.54
C PHE A 147 8.19 15.86 -9.58
N ASP A 148 9.46 15.90 -9.18
CA ASP A 148 10.59 16.04 -10.11
C ASP A 148 10.98 14.69 -10.77
N ASP A 149 11.98 14.72 -11.65
CA ASP A 149 12.47 13.55 -12.37
C ASP A 149 13.06 12.46 -11.43
N ASP A 150 13.50 12.85 -10.22
CA ASP A 150 14.00 11.93 -9.19
C ASP A 150 12.87 11.37 -8.31
N GLY A 151 11.63 11.82 -8.53
CA GLY A 151 10.45 11.44 -7.76
C GLY A 151 10.36 12.14 -6.40
N ARG A 152 11.01 13.29 -6.22
CA ARG A 152 10.85 14.13 -5.02
C ARG A 152 9.68 15.08 -5.15
N GLN A 153 8.97 15.32 -4.06
CA GLN A 153 7.82 16.23 -4.09
C GLN A 153 8.28 17.67 -4.31
N VAL A 154 7.72 18.33 -5.32
CA VAL A 154 7.93 19.75 -5.61
C VAL A 154 6.68 20.60 -5.36
N ASN A 155 5.48 20.03 -5.53
CA ASN A 155 4.21 20.72 -5.26
C ASN A 155 3.30 19.89 -4.33
N PRO A 156 2.48 20.55 -3.48
CA PRO A 156 1.48 19.87 -2.67
C PRO A 156 0.49 19.09 -3.55
N LEU A 157 0.06 17.92 -3.09
CA LEU A 157 -0.92 17.12 -3.82
C LEU A 157 -2.31 17.32 -3.23
N ALA A 158 -3.28 17.76 -4.03
CA ALA A 158 -4.65 17.82 -3.56
C ALA A 158 -5.24 16.41 -3.40
N VAL A 159 -5.84 16.17 -2.24
CA VAL A 159 -6.48 14.91 -1.88
C VAL A 159 -7.87 15.16 -1.31
N ARG A 160 -8.85 14.37 -1.74
CA ARG A 160 -10.18 14.30 -1.11
C ARG A 160 -10.33 13.02 -0.31
N ILE A 161 -10.72 13.15 0.95
CA ILE A 161 -10.77 12.02 1.88
C ILE A 161 -12.16 11.94 2.51
N THR A 162 -12.84 10.80 2.29
CA THR A 162 -14.10 10.43 2.96
C THR A 162 -13.91 9.34 4.01
N ALA A 163 -12.72 8.74 4.08
CA ALA A 163 -12.36 7.77 5.13
C ALA A 163 -12.08 8.45 6.48
N ALA A 164 -12.02 7.65 7.55
CA ALA A 164 -11.66 8.14 8.87
C ALA A 164 -10.23 8.72 8.88
N LEU A 165 -10.12 10.05 9.05
CA LEU A 165 -8.85 10.77 8.99
C LEU A 165 -7.75 10.17 9.88
N PRO A 166 -7.99 9.77 11.15
CA PRO A 166 -6.95 9.18 11.98
C PRO A 166 -6.34 7.89 11.41
N ALA A 167 -7.13 7.07 10.71
CA ALA A 167 -6.64 5.84 10.09
C ALA A 167 -5.76 6.13 8.87
N VAL A 168 -6.15 7.13 8.06
CA VAL A 168 -5.36 7.58 6.91
C VAL A 168 -4.06 8.24 7.38
N ASP A 169 -4.13 9.11 8.39
CA ASP A 169 -2.97 9.82 8.95
C ASP A 169 -1.93 8.84 9.53
N ALA A 170 -2.38 7.78 10.21
CA ALA A 170 -1.49 6.76 10.74
C ALA A 170 -0.70 6.03 9.63
N LEU A 171 -1.31 5.82 8.45
CA LEU A 171 -0.63 5.23 7.29
C LEU A 171 0.29 6.23 6.60
N LEU A 172 -0.17 7.46 6.38
CA LEU A 172 0.63 8.56 5.80
C LEU A 172 1.91 8.80 6.60
N LYS A 173 1.80 8.88 7.94
CA LYS A 173 2.94 9.11 8.83
C LYS A 173 4.03 8.05 8.69
N ARG A 174 3.66 6.78 8.46
CA ARG A 174 4.63 5.68 8.27
C ARG A 174 5.44 5.81 6.99
N ALA A 175 4.87 6.48 5.98
CA ALA A 175 5.56 6.81 4.74
C ALA A 175 6.12 8.24 4.75
N GLY A 176 6.16 8.91 5.90
CA GLY A 176 6.63 10.29 6.08
C GLY A 176 5.82 11.34 5.30
N TRP A 177 4.54 11.06 5.04
CA TRP A 177 3.58 11.99 4.46
C TRP A 177 2.72 12.62 5.56
N GLN A 178 2.29 13.85 5.34
CA GLN A 178 1.41 14.61 6.22
C GLN A 178 0.25 15.20 5.44
N ARG A 179 -0.92 15.19 6.06
CA ARG A 179 -2.15 15.78 5.53
C ARG A 179 -2.38 17.14 6.18
N HIS A 180 -2.63 18.15 5.35
CA HIS A 180 -2.97 19.51 5.77
C HIS A 180 -4.38 19.86 5.30
N ALA A 181 -5.22 20.39 6.17
CA ALA A 181 -6.59 20.78 5.81
C ALA A 181 -6.59 22.08 4.98
N ILE A 182 -7.51 22.18 4.01
CA ILE A 182 -7.76 23.42 3.28
C ILE A 182 -9.03 24.07 3.85
N THR A 183 -8.96 25.37 4.13
CA THR A 183 -9.89 26.12 5.00
C THR A 183 -11.36 26.17 4.56
N ALA A 184 -11.71 25.71 3.35
CA ALA A 184 -13.04 25.88 2.76
C ALA A 184 -13.83 24.58 2.48
N ASP A 185 -13.18 23.42 2.33
CA ASP A 185 -13.84 22.14 2.04
C ASP A 185 -13.35 21.06 3.02
N PRO A 186 -14.22 20.50 3.89
CA PRO A 186 -13.83 19.56 4.93
C PRO A 186 -13.32 18.22 4.39
N LEU A 187 -13.56 17.91 3.12
CA LEU A 187 -13.04 16.70 2.47
C LEU A 187 -11.70 16.97 1.78
N LEU A 188 -11.40 18.23 1.47
CA LEU A 188 -10.24 18.62 0.68
C LEU A 188 -9.03 18.95 1.56
N HIS A 189 -7.92 18.35 1.20
CA HIS A 189 -6.66 18.44 1.92
C HIS A 189 -5.48 18.50 0.94
N HIS A 190 -4.32 18.88 1.46
CA HIS A 190 -3.04 18.72 0.78
C HIS A 190 -2.19 17.63 1.43
N LEU A 191 -1.56 16.79 0.62
CA LEU A 191 -0.49 15.91 1.05
C LEU A 191 0.85 16.57 0.81
N MET A 192 1.67 16.61 1.86
CA MET A 192 3.05 17.09 1.81
C MET A 192 3.98 16.13 2.55
N ILE A 193 5.26 16.15 2.22
CA ILE A 193 6.27 15.42 2.97
C ILE A 193 6.44 16.06 4.34
N CYS A 194 6.64 15.21 5.34
CA CYS A 194 7.13 15.62 6.64
C CYS A 194 8.57 16.13 6.47
N THR A 195 8.76 17.44 6.31
CA THR A 195 10.09 18.06 6.48
C THR A 195 10.41 18.00 7.96
N GLU A 196 11.46 17.26 8.35
CA GLU A 196 12.06 17.44 9.66
C GLU A 196 12.58 18.89 9.71
N GLU A 197 11.86 19.77 10.41
CA GLU A 197 12.50 20.97 10.96
C GLU A 197 13.54 20.44 11.97
N GLY A 198 14.82 20.70 11.68
CA GLY A 198 15.96 20.23 12.46
C GLY A 198 16.06 20.79 13.87
#